data_AF-A0A959NXY1-F1
#
_entry.id   AF-A0A959NXY1-F1
#
_cell.length_a   1.000
_cell.length_b   1.000
_cell.length_c   1.000
_cell.angle_alpha   90.00
_cell.angle_beta   90.00
_cell.angle_gamma   90.00
#
_symmetry.space_group_name_H-M   'P 1'
#
loop_
_entity.id
_entity.type
_entity.pdbx_description
1 polymer ?
#
loop_
_entity_poly.entity_id
_entity_poly.type
_entity_poly.pdbx_seq_one_letter_code
_entity_poly.pdbx_strand_id
1 'polypeptide(L)'
;MSLISDIKYEVGKLDFEQKNLRKFGITIGLIFAAFGFWFYFDYKYLILSIIFLIIGLFLSISGIFIPQKLHNIYKIWMLGALILGWFVSRIILSILFIVIITPIGVISKILGKDFLKLKENKSNKTYWLVKDQNKINYEK
;
A
#
# COMPACT_ATOMS: atom_id res chain seq x y z
N MET A 1 7.61 7.35 -16.69
CA MET A 1 6.26 7.64 -16.17
C MET A 1 6.41 8.59 -15.00
N SER A 2 5.78 9.77 -15.09
CA SER A 2 5.83 10.75 -14.00
C SER A 2 4.74 10.42 -12.99
N LEU A 3 5.10 10.37 -11.73
CA LEU A 3 4.19 10.12 -10.61
C LEU A 3 2.91 10.98 -10.67
N ILE A 4 3.07 12.22 -11.13
CA ILE A 4 2.00 13.22 -11.23
C ILE A 4 1.01 12.86 -12.34
N SER A 5 1.46 12.25 -13.45
CA SER A 5 0.57 11.82 -14.52
C SER A 5 -0.28 10.63 -14.10
N ASP A 6 0.30 9.71 -13.33
CA ASP A 6 -0.39 8.50 -12.86
C ASP A 6 -1.47 8.86 -11.82
N ILE A 7 -1.13 9.71 -10.84
CA ILE A 7 -2.11 10.23 -9.88
C ILE A 7 -3.23 10.99 -10.58
N LYS A 8 -2.90 11.85 -11.57
CA LYS A 8 -3.92 12.62 -12.31
C LYS A 8 -4.85 11.70 -13.11
N TYR A 9 -4.30 10.63 -13.69
CA TYR A 9 -5.07 9.62 -14.41
C TYR A 9 -5.99 8.84 -13.47
N GLU A 10 -5.48 8.37 -12.33
CA GLU A 10 -6.27 7.65 -11.33
C GLU A 10 -7.38 8.52 -10.73
N VAL A 11 -7.10 9.79 -10.42
CA VAL A 11 -8.10 10.76 -9.95
C VAL A 11 -9.17 11.02 -11.01
N GLY A 12 -8.79 11.04 -12.30
CA GLY A 12 -9.72 11.17 -13.42
C GLY A 12 -10.62 9.95 -13.61
N LYS A 13 -10.18 8.78 -13.14
CA LYS A 13 -10.94 7.52 -13.18
C LYS A 13 -11.76 7.26 -11.92
N LEU A 14 -11.74 8.16 -10.93
CA LEU A 14 -12.53 7.98 -9.73
C LEU A 14 -14.03 8.05 -10.05
N ASP A 15 -14.75 6.96 -9.76
CA ASP A 15 -16.20 6.92 -9.88
C ASP A 15 -16.82 7.73 -8.75
N PHE A 16 -17.18 8.98 -9.06
CA PHE A 16 -17.93 9.90 -8.18
C PHE A 16 -19.40 9.51 -8.02
N GLU A 17 -19.70 8.21 -8.10
CA GLU A 17 -21.02 7.66 -7.93
C GLU A 17 -21.53 7.98 -6.50
N GLN A 18 -22.79 8.39 -6.38
CA GLN A 18 -23.37 8.78 -5.08
C GLN A 18 -23.25 7.66 -4.03
N LYS A 19 -23.24 6.41 -4.47
CA LYS A 19 -23.03 5.22 -3.64
C LYS A 19 -21.66 5.21 -2.96
N ASN A 20 -20.60 5.60 -3.67
CA ASN A 20 -19.24 5.66 -3.13
C ASN A 20 -19.08 6.81 -2.14
N LEU A 21 -19.69 7.97 -2.43
CA LEU A 21 -19.72 9.12 -1.51
C LEU A 21 -20.44 8.79 -0.19
N ARG A 22 -21.57 8.06 -0.25
CA ARG A 22 -22.29 7.59 0.94
C ARG A 22 -21.46 6.60 1.76
N LYS A 23 -20.86 5.60 1.10
CA LYS A 23 -19.97 4.63 1.77
C LYS A 23 -18.81 5.34 2.46
N PHE A 24 -18.20 6.32 1.81
CA PHE A 24 -17.12 7.11 2.38
C PHE A 24 -17.55 7.85 3.64
N GLY A 25 -18.67 8.59 3.60
CA GLY A 25 -19.20 9.31 4.75
C GLY A 25 -19.53 8.40 5.93
N ILE A 26 -20.14 7.24 5.66
CA ILE A 26 -20.46 6.23 6.69
C ILE A 26 -19.17 5.64 7.28
N THR A 27 -18.20 5.25 6.44
CA THR A 27 -16.97 4.60 6.90
C THR A 27 -16.13 5.55 7.76
N ILE A 28 -15.96 6.79 7.32
CA ILE A 28 -15.23 7.80 8.09
C ILE A 28 -16.02 8.18 9.35
N GLY A 29 -17.33 8.43 9.24
CA GLY A 29 -18.17 8.72 10.40
C GLY A 29 -18.08 7.64 11.48
N LEU A 30 -18.08 6.37 11.07
CA LEU A 30 -17.94 5.23 11.98
C LEU A 30 -16.55 5.15 12.63
N ILE A 31 -15.48 5.42 11.88
CA ILE A 31 -14.12 5.49 12.42
C ILE A 31 -14.01 6.60 13.47
N PHE A 32 -14.51 7.80 13.17
CA PHE A 32 -14.51 8.92 14.11
C PHE A 32 -15.37 8.64 15.35
N ALA A 33 -16.53 7.98 15.19
CA ALA A 33 -17.36 7.56 16.30
C ALA A 33 -16.65 6.51 17.19
N ALA A 34 -15.94 5.54 16.59
CA ALA A 34 -15.16 4.55 17.32
C ALA A 34 -14.02 5.20 18.12
N PHE A 35 -13.32 6.17 17.53
CA PHE A 35 -12.32 6.96 18.27
C PHE A 35 -12.96 7.76 19.40
N GLY A 36 -14.11 8.40 19.16
CA GLY A 36 -14.86 9.11 20.21
C GLY A 36 -15.23 8.20 21.38
N PHE A 37 -15.68 6.97 21.09
CA PHE A 37 -15.99 5.96 22.10
C PHE A 37 -14.74 5.46 22.84
N TRP A 38 -13.61 5.28 22.13
CA TRP A 38 -12.35 4.88 22.75
C TRP A 38 -11.84 5.94 23.74
N PHE A 39 -11.89 7.22 23.35
CA PHE A 39 -11.51 8.34 24.22
C PHE A 39 -12.48 8.59 25.38
N TYR A 40 -13.68 7.99 25.36
CA TYR A 40 -14.65 8.13 26.45
C TYR A 40 -14.18 7.47 27.75
N PHE A 41 -13.32 6.45 27.66
CA PHE A 41 -12.79 5.77 28.85
C PHE A 41 -11.77 6.59 29.65
N ASP A 42 -11.21 7.66 29.07
CA ASP A 42 -10.30 8.59 29.75
C ASP A 42 -11.02 9.87 30.18
N TYR A 43 -11.32 10.01 31.48
CA TYR A 43 -11.99 11.18 32.07
C TYR A 43 -11.30 12.52 31.78
N LYS A 44 -10.00 12.50 31.45
CA LYS A 44 -9.20 13.70 31.13
C LYS A 44 -9.53 14.30 29.76
N TYR A 45 -10.11 13.54 28.84
CA TYR A 45 -10.38 13.94 27.46
C TYR A 45 -11.88 13.97 27.13
N LEU A 46 -12.75 14.06 28.14
CA LEU A 46 -14.21 13.97 28.01
C LEU A 46 -14.79 15.02 27.04
N ILE A 47 -14.28 16.26 27.07
CA ILE A 47 -14.63 17.31 26.09
C ILE A 47 -14.21 16.91 24.66
N LEU A 48 -13.00 16.36 24.48
CA LEU A 48 -12.51 15.93 23.17
C LEU A 48 -13.32 14.74 22.63
N SER A 49 -13.69 13.79 23.49
CA SER A 49 -14.53 12.64 23.14
C SER A 49 -15.90 13.09 22.61
N ILE A 50 -16.56 14.03 23.28
CA ILE A 50 -17.85 14.59 22.86
C ILE A 50 -17.74 15.32 21.51
N ILE A 51 -16.69 16.13 21.32
CA ILE A 51 -16.46 16.83 20.05
C ILE A 51 -16.27 15.83 18.91
N PHE A 52 -15.46 14.78 19.10
CA PHE A 52 -15.25 13.75 18.09
C PHE A 52 -16.51 12.94 17.79
N LEU A 53 -17.33 12.65 18.80
CA LEU A 53 -18.63 11.98 18.62
C LEU A 53 -19.60 12.84 17.81
N ILE A 54 -19.71 14.14 18.14
CA ILE A 54 -20.55 15.09 17.41
C ILE A 54 -20.07 15.25 15.98
N ILE A 55 -18.75 15.38 15.75
CA ILE A 55 -18.18 15.46 14.42
C ILE A 55 -18.46 14.17 13.62
N GLY A 56 -18.34 13.00 14.25
CA GLY A 56 -18.57 11.70 13.61
C GLY A 56 -20.03 11.49 13.23
N LEU A 57 -20.96 11.82 14.13
CA LEU A 57 -22.40 11.81 13.86
C LEU A 57 -22.76 12.80 12.76
N PHE A 58 -22.25 14.03 12.84
CA PHE A 58 -22.50 15.06 11.84
C PHE A 58 -21.95 14.65 10.46
N LEU A 59 -20.76 14.05 10.38
CA LEU A 59 -20.20 13.55 9.13
C LEU A 59 -21.01 12.38 8.56
N SER A 60 -21.44 11.45 9.41
CA SER A 60 -22.23 10.28 9.00
C SER A 60 -23.60 10.72 8.44
N ILE A 61 -24.26 11.65 9.13
CA ILE A 61 -25.54 12.26 8.71
C ILE A 61 -25.35 13.09 7.44
N SER A 62 -24.32 13.93 7.37
CA SER A 62 -24.03 14.74 6.19
C SER A 62 -23.70 13.88 4.96
N GLY A 63 -23.06 12.73 5.15
CA GLY A 63 -22.82 11.73 4.11
C GLY A 63 -24.08 11.08 3.54
N ILE A 64 -25.18 11.08 4.30
CA ILE A 64 -26.49 10.58 3.87
C ILE A 64 -27.30 11.67 3.16
N PHE A 65 -27.32 12.88 3.71
CA PHE A 65 -28.24 13.94 3.25
C PHE A 65 -27.66 14.88 2.19
N ILE A 66 -26.35 15.12 2.11
CA ILE A 66 -25.74 16.10 1.18
C ILE A 66 -24.48 15.52 0.51
N PRO A 67 -24.64 14.53 -0.41
CA PRO A 67 -23.50 13.92 -1.11
C PRO A 67 -22.73 14.92 -2.00
N GLN A 68 -23.37 15.99 -2.46
CA GLN A 68 -22.74 16.97 -3.36
C GLN A 68 -21.61 17.79 -2.72
N LYS A 69 -21.70 18.12 -1.43
CA LYS A 69 -20.61 18.83 -0.72
C LYS A 69 -19.45 17.89 -0.35
N LEU A 70 -19.73 16.59 -0.18
CA LEU A 70 -18.71 15.58 0.08
C LEU A 70 -17.83 15.29 -1.13
N HIS A 71 -18.26 15.64 -2.34
CA HIS A 71 -17.49 15.39 -3.57
C HIS A 71 -16.06 15.96 -3.53
N ASN A 72 -15.91 17.22 -3.12
CA ASN A 72 -14.60 17.87 -3.07
C ASN A 72 -13.72 17.28 -1.94
N ILE A 73 -14.33 16.97 -0.79
CA ILE A 73 -13.64 16.36 0.35
C ILE A 73 -13.18 14.94 0.00
N TYR A 74 -14.05 14.15 -0.62
CA TYR A 74 -13.73 12.81 -1.12
C TYR A 74 -12.58 12.85 -2.12
N LYS A 75 -12.60 13.80 -3.06
CA LYS A 75 -11.51 13.97 -4.03
C LYS A 75 -10.17 14.26 -3.36
N ILE A 76 -10.14 15.19 -2.39
CA ILE A 76 -8.92 15.53 -1.64
C ILE A 76 -8.43 14.32 -0.83
N TRP A 77 -9.35 13.63 -0.16
CA TRP A 77 -9.02 12.44 0.61
C TRP A 77 -8.44 11.32 -0.26
N MET A 78 -9.09 11.04 -1.39
CA MET A 78 -8.61 10.03 -2.35
C MET A 78 -7.23 10.41 -2.89
N LEU A 79 -6.99 11.68 -3.19
CA LEU A 79 -5.69 12.14 -3.65
C LEU A 79 -4.59 11.91 -2.59
N GLY A 80 -4.91 12.16 -1.32
CA GLY A 80 -4.04 11.80 -0.20
C GLY A 80 -3.80 10.29 -0.10
N ALA A 81 -4.86 9.48 -0.23
CA ALA A 81 -4.76 8.03 -0.21
C ALA A 81 -3.89 7.47 -1.35
N LEU A 82 -3.97 8.04 -2.55
CA LEU A 82 -3.14 7.64 -3.69
C LEU A 82 -1.66 7.97 -3.47
N ILE A 83 -1.34 9.17 -2.98
CA ILE A 83 0.03 9.56 -2.63
C ILE A 83 0.58 8.62 -1.55
N LEU A 84 -0.22 8.35 -0.53
CA LEU A 84 0.16 7.45 0.55
C LEU A 84 0.39 6.03 0.03
N GLY A 85 -0.48 5.53 -0.83
CA GLY A 85 -0.35 4.21 -1.47
C GLY A 85 0.93 4.09 -2.29
N TRP A 86 1.26 5.11 -3.07
CA TRP A 86 2.52 5.15 -3.82
C TRP A 86 3.75 5.15 -2.90
N PHE A 87 3.71 5.93 -1.83
CA PHE A 87 4.81 6.02 -0.86
C PHE A 87 4.99 4.70 -0.10
N VAL A 88 3.89 4.14 0.42
CA VAL A 88 3.85 2.89 1.16
C VAL A 88 4.31 1.72 0.29
N SER A 89 3.86 1.63 -0.96
CA SER A 89 4.31 0.58 -1.90
C SER A 89 5.82 0.59 -2.08
N ARG A 90 6.42 1.78 -2.26
CA ARG A 90 7.87 1.94 -2.43
C ARG A 90 8.64 1.60 -1.15
N ILE A 91 8.10 1.98 0.00
CA ILE A 91 8.68 1.64 1.30
C ILE A 91 8.65 0.15 1.55
N ILE A 92 7.49 -0.50 1.37
CA ILE A 92 7.33 -1.93 1.59
C ILE A 92 8.30 -2.70 0.70
N LEU A 93 8.41 -2.33 -0.58
CA LEU A 93 9.33 -2.98 -1.51
C LEU A 93 10.80 -2.78 -1.08
N SER A 94 11.16 -1.58 -0.63
CA SER A 94 12.53 -1.28 -0.15
C SER A 94 12.86 -2.07 1.11
N ILE A 95 11.95 -2.11 2.08
CA ILE A 95 12.09 -2.89 3.31
C ILE A 95 12.21 -4.37 2.98
N LEU A 96 11.34 -4.90 2.12
CA LEU A 96 11.38 -6.30 1.71
C LEU A 96 12.72 -6.65 1.06
N PHE A 97 13.25 -5.77 0.21
CA PHE A 97 14.56 -5.97 -0.39
C PHE A 97 15.68 -5.98 0.64
N ILE A 98 15.69 -5.04 1.58
CA ILE A 98 16.77 -4.92 2.58
C ILE A 98 16.68 -6.00 3.66
N VAL A 99 15.47 -6.34 4.11
CA VAL A 99 15.25 -7.24 5.26
C VAL A 99 15.18 -8.71 4.84
N ILE A 100 14.73 -9.00 3.63
CA ILE A 100 14.56 -10.39 3.16
C ILE A 100 15.62 -10.71 2.10
N ILE A 101 15.59 -10.01 0.97
CA ILE A 101 16.39 -10.38 -0.21
C ILE A 101 17.89 -10.17 0.05
N THR A 102 18.27 -9.05 0.65
CA THR A 102 19.66 -8.68 0.91
C THR A 102 20.35 -9.65 1.88
N PRO A 103 19.80 -9.98 3.06
CA PRO A 103 20.45 -10.94 3.94
C PRO A 103 20.52 -12.32 3.31
N ILE A 104 19.51 -12.77 2.56
CA ILE A 104 19.57 -14.03 1.81
C ILE A 104 20.77 -14.05 0.86
N GLY A 105 21.00 -12.97 0.12
CA GLY A 105 22.17 -12.83 -0.75
C GLY A 105 23.48 -12.84 0.04
N VAL A 106 23.57 -12.10 1.15
CA VAL A 106 24.76 -12.07 2.01
C VAL A 106 25.05 -13.46 2.60
N ILE A 107 24.04 -14.15 3.10
CA ILE A 107 24.12 -15.50 3.66
C ILE A 107 24.60 -16.47 2.58
N SER A 108 24.03 -16.43 1.37
CA SER A 108 24.50 -17.27 0.26
C SER A 108 25.96 -17.02 -0.11
N LYS A 109 26.40 -15.75 -0.04
CA LYS A 109 27.79 -15.36 -0.30
C LYS A 109 28.74 -15.89 0.76
N ILE A 110 28.36 -15.86 2.04
CA ILE A 110 29.14 -16.41 3.16
C ILE A 110 29.20 -17.94 3.07
N LEU A 111 28.09 -18.61 2.72
CA LEU A 111 28.01 -20.06 2.50
C LEU A 111 28.76 -20.52 1.23
N GLY A 112 29.37 -19.61 0.47
CA GLY A 112 30.11 -19.93 -0.76
C GLY A 112 29.23 -20.43 -1.90
N LYS A 113 27.90 -20.28 -1.80
CA LYS A 113 26.95 -20.69 -2.84
C LYS A 113 26.90 -19.60 -3.90
N ASP A 114 27.64 -19.81 -4.98
CA ASP A 114 27.58 -18.97 -6.17
C ASP A 114 26.49 -19.50 -7.11
N PHE A 115 25.24 -19.11 -6.87
CA PHE A 115 24.09 -19.50 -7.71
C PHE A 115 24.24 -19.02 -9.16
N LEU A 116 24.92 -17.90 -9.36
CA LEU A 116 25.08 -17.26 -10.67
C LEU A 116 26.40 -17.65 -11.34
N LYS A 117 27.26 -18.44 -10.67
CA LYS A 117 28.61 -18.81 -11.13
C LYS A 117 29.38 -17.59 -11.68
N LEU A 118 29.26 -16.46 -10.99
CA LEU A 118 29.81 -15.16 -11.38
C LEU A 118 31.34 -15.08 -11.20
N LYS A 119 31.95 -16.01 -10.46
CA LYS A 119 33.40 -16.10 -10.38
C LYS A 119 33.99 -16.45 -11.76
N GLU A 120 34.69 -15.49 -12.37
CA GLU A 120 35.49 -15.72 -13.56
C GLU A 120 36.55 -16.79 -13.29
N ASN A 121 36.35 -17.97 -13.86
CA ASN A 121 37.37 -18.99 -13.86
C ASN A 121 38.38 -18.64 -14.96
N LYS A 122 39.48 -17.97 -14.61
CA LYS A 122 40.58 -17.61 -15.53
C LYS A 122 41.16 -18.81 -16.30
N SER A 123 40.85 -20.04 -15.88
CA SER A 123 41.25 -21.27 -16.57
C SER A 123 40.42 -21.60 -17.82
N ASN A 124 39.22 -21.03 -17.99
CA ASN A 124 38.32 -21.36 -19.10
C ASN A 124 38.33 -20.26 -20.16
N LYS A 125 38.59 -20.63 -21.42
CA LYS A 125 38.55 -19.70 -22.57
C LYS A 125 37.16 -19.21 -22.93
N THR A 126 36.10 -19.84 -22.43
CA THR A 126 34.70 -19.54 -22.77
C THR A 126 33.77 -19.70 -21.56
N TYR A 127 32.75 -18.85 -21.49
CA TYR A 127 31.66 -18.91 -20.48
C TYR A 127 30.57 -19.94 -20.82
N TRP A 128 30.74 -20.71 -21.89
CA TRP A 128 29.76 -21.70 -22.34
C TRP A 128 29.65 -22.84 -21.32
N LEU A 129 28.48 -22.97 -20.71
CA LEU A 129 28.12 -24.13 -19.91
C LEU A 129 27.68 -25.25 -20.86
N VAL A 130 28.41 -26.36 -20.86
CA VAL A 130 28.02 -27.55 -21.64
C VAL A 130 26.71 -28.08 -21.06
N LYS A 131 25.69 -28.17 -21.92
CA LYS A 131 24.39 -28.73 -21.55
C LYS A 131 24.56 -30.21 -21.23
N ASP A 132 24.13 -30.60 -20.04
CA ASP A 132 24.13 -32.01 -19.63
C ASP A 132 23.21 -32.82 -20.56
N GLN A 133 23.69 -33.95 -21.06
CA GLN A 133 23.00 -34.76 -22.08
C GLN A 133 21.93 -35.69 -21.51
N ASN A 134 21.67 -35.62 -20.21
CA ASN A 134 20.59 -36.38 -19.59
C ASN A 134 19.24 -35.99 -20.22
N LYS A 135 18.72 -36.88 -21.09
CA LYS A 135 17.40 -36.77 -21.71
C LYS A 135 16.35 -36.81 -20.60
N ILE A 136 15.84 -35.64 -20.23
CA ILE A 136 14.62 -35.54 -19.43
C ILE A 136 13.49 -36.01 -20.35
N ASN A 137 12.90 -37.16 -20.05
CA ASN A 137 11.81 -37.73 -20.84
C ASN A 137 10.51 -37.00 -20.47
N TYR A 138 9.98 -36.20 -21.39
CA TYR A 138 8.80 -35.35 -21.16
C TYR A 138 7.46 -36.08 -21.34
N GLU A 139 7.49 -37.38 -21.66
CA GLU A 139 6.29 -38.19 -21.97
C GLU A 139 5.86 -39.13 -20.82
N LYS A 140 5.73 -38.63 -19.59
CA LYS A 140 5.09 -39.39 -18.49
C LYS A 140 3.90 -38.65 -17.92
#